data_AF-A0AAN5KTW2-F1
#
_entry.id   AF-A0AAN5KTW2-F1
#
_cell.length_a   1.000
_cell.length_b   1.000
_cell.length_c   1.000
_cell.angle_alpha   90.00
_cell.angle_beta   90.00
_cell.angle_gamma   90.00
#
_symmetry.space_group_name_H-M   'P 1'
#
loop_
_entity.id
_entity.type
_entity.pdbx_description
1 polymer ?
#
loop_
_entity_poly.entity_id
_entity_poly.type
_entity_poly.pdbx_seq_one_letter_code
_entity_poly.pdbx_strand_id
1 'polypeptide(L)'
;MDNSWYDNNSKLSVMGIICLIIFLVLLFFSLFIMPFLIWELHYNVPDFVSRMMAYLEDTYYYSSPVSKVLVWLTFFIPSLITGYFSYYISRNIDKKNLLKDANIDEEQSKEASSETNKQIKESASLGFKILILMASIILIIFLLQEFVKFTS
;
A
#
# COMPACT_ATOMS: atom_id res chain seq x y z
N MET A 1 -39.33 1.56 -15.30
CA MET A 1 -38.00 0.94 -15.53
C MET A 1 -37.08 1.72 -14.61
N ASP A 2 -36.99 1.26 -13.37
CA ASP A 2 -36.57 2.10 -12.26
C ASP A 2 -35.13 1.74 -11.91
N ASN A 3 -34.20 2.51 -12.48
CA ASN A 3 -32.76 2.33 -12.35
C ASN A 3 -32.21 2.87 -11.01
N SER A 4 -32.98 2.81 -9.91
CA SER A 4 -32.60 3.41 -8.62
C SER A 4 -31.57 2.59 -7.81
N TRP A 5 -31.26 1.37 -8.25
CA TRP A 5 -30.45 0.42 -7.48
C TRP A 5 -28.94 0.64 -7.58
N TYR A 6 -28.47 1.35 -8.62
CA TYR A 6 -27.06 1.74 -8.78
C TYR A 6 -26.67 2.92 -7.87
N ASP A 7 -27.64 3.69 -7.38
CA ASP A 7 -27.39 5.04 -6.87
C ASP A 7 -26.94 5.09 -5.39
N ASN A 8 -27.30 4.09 -4.58
CA ASN A 8 -27.00 4.10 -3.14
C ASN A 8 -25.63 3.53 -2.75
N ASN A 9 -25.00 2.70 -3.59
CA ASN A 9 -23.70 2.07 -3.31
C ASN A 9 -22.57 2.58 -4.24
N SER A 10 -22.90 3.36 -5.28
CA SER A 10 -21.95 3.92 -6.24
C SER A 10 -20.86 4.76 -5.56
N LYS A 11 -21.21 5.61 -4.59
CA LYS A 11 -20.25 6.50 -3.92
C LYS A 11 -19.18 5.73 -3.13
N LEU A 12 -19.57 4.67 -2.41
CA LEU A 12 -18.62 3.83 -1.66
C LEU A 12 -17.74 3.00 -2.60
N SER A 13 -18.31 2.49 -3.70
CA SER A 13 -17.56 1.76 -4.72
C SER A 13 -16.54 2.65 -5.43
N VAL A 14 -16.96 3.86 -5.83
CA VAL A 14 -16.08 4.87 -6.44
C VAL A 14 -14.97 5.29 -5.46
N MET A 15 -15.30 5.48 -4.18
CA MET A 15 -14.29 5.77 -3.15
C MET A 15 -13.27 4.64 -2.98
N GLY A 16 -13.74 3.38 -2.99
CA GLY A 16 -12.87 2.19 -2.96
C GLY A 16 -11.91 2.15 -4.15
N ILE A 17 -12.41 2.39 -5.36
CA ILE A 17 -11.60 2.43 -6.59
C ILE A 17 -10.57 3.58 -6.54
N ILE A 18 -10.97 4.77 -6.11
CA ILE A 18 -10.04 5.90 -5.96
C ILE A 18 -8.93 5.55 -4.95
N CYS A 19 -9.30 4.95 -3.82
CA CYS A 19 -8.35 4.53 -2.80
C CYS A 19 -7.38 3.47 -3.33
N LEU A 20 -7.87 2.53 -4.14
CA LEU A 20 -7.06 1.52 -4.84
C LEU A 20 -6.06 2.16 -5.82
N ILE A 21 -6.51 3.13 -6.62
CA ILE A 21 -5.65 3.83 -7.59
C ILE A 21 -4.55 4.60 -6.85
N ILE A 22 -4.90 5.34 -5.80
CA ILE A 22 -3.94 6.08 -4.98
C ILE A 22 -2.91 5.13 -4.36
N PHE A 23 -3.37 4.01 -3.79
CA PHE A 23 -2.50 2.95 -3.28
C PHE A 23 -1.51 2.49 -4.34
N LEU A 24 -2.00 2.15 -5.53
CA LEU A 24 -1.19 1.56 -6.59
C LEU A 24 -0.16 2.56 -7.13
N VAL A 25 -0.56 3.82 -7.32
CA VAL A 25 0.33 4.91 -7.74
C VAL A 25 1.43 5.13 -6.70
N LEU A 26 1.08 5.27 -5.42
CA LEU A 26 2.06 5.48 -4.35
C LEU A 26 2.99 4.28 -4.16
N LEU A 27 2.45 3.07 -4.26
CA LEU A 27 3.21 1.83 -4.15
C LEU A 27 4.22 1.72 -5.30
N PHE A 28 3.79 1.89 -6.55
CA PHE A 28 4.70 1.85 -7.69
C PHE A 28 5.69 2.99 -7.67
N PHE A 29 5.30 4.19 -7.23
CA PHE A 29 6.21 5.29 -7.05
C PHE A 29 7.28 4.98 -5.99
N SER A 30 6.87 4.42 -4.85
CA SER A 30 7.76 3.98 -3.77
C SER A 30 8.74 2.89 -4.25
N LEU A 31 8.28 1.93 -5.06
CA LEU A 31 9.12 0.92 -5.69
C LEU A 31 10.04 1.51 -6.77
N PHE A 32 9.55 2.49 -7.53
CA PHE A 32 10.31 3.14 -8.58
C PHE A 32 11.48 3.95 -8.03
N ILE A 33 11.33 4.64 -6.90
CA ILE A 33 12.43 5.42 -6.30
C ILE A 33 13.39 4.55 -5.47
N MET A 34 12.97 3.36 -5.03
CA MET A 34 13.79 2.50 -4.17
C MET A 34 15.20 2.23 -4.74
N PRO A 35 15.38 1.89 -6.04
CA PRO A 35 16.70 1.59 -6.56
C PRO A 35 17.65 2.80 -6.57
N PHE A 36 17.10 4.00 -6.80
CA PHE A 36 17.83 5.25 -6.66
C PHE A 36 18.26 5.51 -5.22
N LEU A 37 17.40 5.21 -4.23
CA LEU A 37 17.71 5.45 -2.83
C LEU A 37 18.72 4.46 -2.25
N ILE A 38 18.63 3.18 -2.62
CA ILE A 38 19.50 2.11 -2.08
C ILE A 38 20.84 2.03 -2.82
N TRP A 39 20.81 2.05 -4.15
CA TRP A 39 21.99 1.81 -5.00
C TRP A 39 22.49 3.06 -5.73
N GLU A 40 21.88 4.22 -5.50
CA GLU A 40 22.25 5.48 -6.16
C GLU A 40 22.23 5.36 -7.69
N LEU A 41 21.34 4.52 -8.23
CA LEU A 41 21.22 4.31 -9.67
C LEU A 41 20.84 5.62 -10.36
N HIS A 42 21.66 6.04 -11.33
CA HIS A 42 21.43 7.24 -12.11
C HIS A 42 20.42 6.96 -13.23
N TYR A 43 19.15 7.27 -12.97
CA TYR A 43 18.08 7.35 -13.97
C TYR A 43 17.24 8.59 -13.68
N ASN A 44 16.25 8.86 -14.52
CA ASN A 44 15.45 10.08 -14.44
C ASN A 44 14.42 9.99 -13.30
N VAL A 45 14.87 10.28 -12.08
CA VAL A 45 14.04 10.39 -10.87
C VAL A 45 13.56 11.83 -10.75
N PRO A 46 12.28 12.07 -10.37
CA PRO A 46 11.80 13.42 -10.15
C PRO A 46 12.62 14.19 -9.12
N ASP A 47 13.01 15.43 -9.46
CA ASP A 47 13.85 16.28 -8.60
C ASP A 47 13.29 16.51 -7.19
N PHE A 48 11.97 16.39 -6.99
CA PHE A 48 11.39 16.57 -5.68
C PHE A 48 11.89 15.50 -4.69
N VAL A 49 12.24 14.30 -5.15
CA VAL A 49 12.80 13.24 -4.30
C VAL A 49 14.15 13.69 -3.74
N SER A 50 15.02 14.20 -4.62
CA SER A 50 16.33 14.75 -4.24
C SER A 50 16.20 15.97 -3.35
N ARG A 51 15.26 16.88 -3.63
CA ARG A 51 14.97 18.04 -2.78
C ARG A 51 14.46 17.64 -1.40
N MET A 52 13.65 16.59 -1.28
CA MET A 52 13.19 16.09 0.02
C MET A 52 14.34 15.48 0.83
N MET A 53 15.25 14.74 0.19
CA MET A 53 16.44 14.23 0.87
C MET A 53 17.33 15.38 1.37
N ALA A 54 17.65 16.34 0.49
CA ALA A 54 18.44 17.51 0.86
C ALA A 54 17.77 18.31 1.98
N TYR A 55 16.46 18.51 1.93
CA TYR A 55 15.72 19.18 2.99
C TYR A 55 15.84 18.46 4.34
N LEU A 56 15.81 17.13 4.37
CA LEU A 56 15.99 16.34 5.59
C LEU A 56 17.43 16.38 6.12
N GLU A 57 18.42 16.34 5.23
CA GLU A 57 19.84 16.48 5.57
C GLU A 57 20.14 17.88 6.11
N ASP A 58 19.68 18.94 5.43
CA ASP A 58 20.00 20.33 5.76
C ASP A 58 19.21 20.84 6.98
N THR A 59 17.92 20.49 7.09
CA THR A 59 17.04 21.06 8.14
C THR A 59 17.12 20.28 9.45
N TYR A 60 17.22 18.95 9.36
CA TYR A 60 17.17 18.07 10.53
C TYR A 60 18.53 17.42 10.85
N TYR A 61 19.59 17.74 10.09
CA TYR A 61 20.92 17.18 10.26
C TYR A 61 20.93 15.64 10.23
N TYR A 62 20.00 15.05 9.46
CA TYR A 62 19.94 13.59 9.31
C TYR A 62 21.08 13.09 8.44
N SER A 63 21.59 11.89 8.77
CA SER A 63 22.59 11.22 7.93
C SER A 63 21.95 10.79 6.61
N SER A 64 22.75 10.78 5.53
CA SER A 64 22.23 10.46 4.19
C SER A 64 21.43 9.14 4.10
N PRO A 65 21.84 8.03 4.74
CA PRO A 65 21.02 6.81 4.76
C PRO A 65 19.66 7.01 5.44
N VAL A 66 19.61 7.76 6.53
CA VAL A 66 18.37 8.02 7.27
C VAL A 66 17.43 8.87 6.43
N SER A 67 17.94 9.92 5.78
CA SER A 67 17.16 10.78 4.89
C SER A 67 16.55 9.99 3.72
N LYS A 68 17.33 9.10 3.08
CA LYS A 68 16.86 8.21 2.01
C LYS A 68 15.70 7.32 2.48
N VAL A 69 15.84 6.69 3.65
CA VAL A 69 14.78 5.83 4.23
C VAL A 69 13.53 6.64 4.56
N LEU A 70 13.67 7.83 5.15
CA LEU A 70 12.53 8.69 5.50
C LEU A 70 11.76 9.16 4.26
N VAL A 71 12.47 9.54 3.18
CA VAL A 71 11.81 9.88 1.91
C VAL A 71 11.05 8.68 1.36
N TRP A 72 11.65 7.48 1.37
CA TRP A 72 10.96 6.27 0.93
C TRP A 72 9.70 5.97 1.75
N LEU A 73 9.80 6.04 3.08
CA LEU A 73 8.69 5.80 4.01
C LEU A 73 7.54 6.79 3.80
N THR A 74 7.83 8.02 3.39
CA THR A 74 6.82 9.05 3.12
C THR A 74 5.87 8.65 1.98
N PHE A 75 6.32 7.84 1.02
CA PHE A 75 5.45 7.30 -0.03
C PHE A 75 4.95 5.89 0.29
N PHE A 76 5.78 5.08 0.94
CA PHE A 76 5.44 3.69 1.25
C PHE A 76 4.33 3.58 2.31
N ILE A 77 4.41 4.33 3.41
CA ILE A 77 3.42 4.23 4.51
C ILE A 77 2.02 4.65 4.04
N PRO A 78 1.84 5.81 3.38
CA PRO A 78 0.51 6.19 2.87
C PRO A 78 -0.03 5.20 1.83
N SER A 79 0.83 4.54 1.06
CA SER A 79 0.39 3.46 0.17
C SER A 79 -0.23 2.32 0.98
N LEU A 80 0.44 1.81 2.02
CA LEU A 80 -0.10 0.72 2.83
C LEU A 80 -1.43 1.09 3.49
N ILE A 81 -1.55 2.32 4.00
CA ILE A 81 -2.78 2.83 4.63
C ILE A 81 -3.93 2.84 3.62
N THR A 82 -3.71 3.43 2.45
CA THR A 82 -4.73 3.50 1.39
C THR A 82 -5.09 2.12 0.84
N GLY A 83 -4.12 1.21 0.68
CA GLY A 83 -4.38 -0.18 0.29
C GLY A 83 -5.26 -0.91 1.30
N TYR A 84 -5.01 -0.71 2.60
CA TYR A 84 -5.83 -1.28 3.68
C TYR A 84 -7.26 -0.73 3.66
N PHE A 85 -7.43 0.58 3.48
CA PHE A 85 -8.76 1.20 3.36
C PHE A 85 -9.53 0.68 2.14
N SER A 86 -8.88 0.58 0.99
CA SER A 86 -9.47 0.01 -0.23
C SER A 86 -9.98 -1.41 0.01
N TYR A 87 -9.17 -2.26 0.65
CA TYR A 87 -9.56 -3.63 0.99
C TYR A 87 -10.77 -3.66 1.94
N TYR A 88 -10.77 -2.83 2.97
CA TYR A 88 -11.86 -2.74 3.93
C TYR A 88 -13.18 -2.30 3.28
N ILE A 89 -13.11 -1.29 2.39
CA ILE A 89 -14.27 -0.78 1.65
C ILE A 89 -14.81 -1.84 0.69
N SER A 90 -13.94 -2.48 -0.10
CA SER A 90 -14.33 -3.53 -1.05
C SER A 90 -15.03 -4.69 -0.35
N ARG A 91 -14.48 -5.17 0.77
CA ARG A 91 -15.06 -6.27 1.55
C ARG A 91 -16.43 -5.93 2.13
N ASN A 92 -16.64 -4.67 2.55
CA ASN A 92 -17.94 -4.22 3.04
C ASN A 92 -18.99 -4.13 1.92
N ILE A 93 -18.57 -3.77 0.70
CA ILE A 93 -19.45 -3.72 -0.48
C ILE A 93 -19.87 -5.14 -0.89
N ASP A 94 -18.93 -6.07 -1.00
CA ASP A 94 -19.21 -7.46 -1.35
C ASP A 94 -20.18 -8.12 -0.36
N LYS A 95 -19.96 -7.90 0.94
CA LYS A 95 -20.87 -8.42 1.98
C LYS A 95 -22.29 -7.87 1.83
N LYS A 96 -22.43 -6.57 1.51
CA LYS A 96 -23.75 -5.94 1.32
C LYS A 96 -24.45 -6.40 0.04
N ASN A 97 -23.71 -6.62 -1.04
CA ASN A 97 -24.27 -7.11 -2.30
C ASN A 97 -24.72 -8.58 -2.16
N LEU A 98 -23.90 -9.43 -1.54
CA LEU A 98 -24.23 -10.84 -1.29
C LEU A 98 -25.48 -11.03 -0.42
N LEU A 99 -25.68 -10.19 0.61
CA LEU A 99 -26.88 -10.24 1.44
C LEU A 99 -28.15 -9.76 0.70
N LYS A 100 -27.99 -8.96 -0.36
CA LYS A 100 -29.09 -8.31 -1.07
C LYS A 100 -29.55 -9.08 -2.31
N ASP A 101 -28.63 -9.72 -3.03
CA ASP A 101 -28.95 -10.53 -4.23
C ASP A 101 -29.56 -11.89 -3.89
N ALA A 102 -29.36 -12.37 -2.65
CA ALA A 102 -29.73 -13.73 -2.29
C ALA A 102 -31.13 -13.83 -1.64
N ASN A 103 -31.62 -12.82 -0.92
CA ASN A 103 -32.79 -12.99 -0.04
C ASN A 103 -32.60 -14.18 0.95
N ILE A 104 -31.34 -14.49 1.25
CA ILE A 104 -30.94 -15.64 2.05
C ILE A 104 -30.54 -15.15 3.45
N ASP A 105 -31.01 -15.85 4.48
CA ASP A 105 -30.64 -15.63 5.87
C ASP A 105 -29.11 -15.60 6.08
N GLU A 106 -28.66 -14.85 7.09
CA GLU A 106 -27.24 -14.53 7.35
C GLU A 106 -26.30 -15.75 7.39
N GLU A 107 -26.82 -16.96 7.65
CA GLU A 107 -26.06 -18.22 7.74
C GLU A 107 -25.59 -18.76 6.38
N GLN A 108 -26.41 -18.75 5.33
CA GLN A 108 -25.98 -19.25 4.00
C GLN A 108 -25.13 -18.23 3.24
N SER A 109 -25.31 -16.92 3.49
CA SER A 109 -24.42 -15.89 2.93
C SER A 109 -22.98 -16.01 3.43
N LYS A 110 -22.79 -16.54 4.65
CA LYS A 110 -21.44 -16.81 5.20
C LYS A 110 -20.72 -17.88 4.41
N GLU A 111 -21.39 -18.92 3.91
CA GLU A 111 -20.74 -20.00 3.16
C GLU A 111 -20.26 -19.53 1.77
N ALA A 112 -21.14 -18.91 0.98
CA ALA A 112 -20.80 -18.41 -0.37
C ALA A 112 -19.80 -17.24 -0.33
N SER A 113 -19.94 -16.33 0.64
CA SER A 113 -18.94 -15.29 0.85
C SER A 113 -17.62 -15.85 1.37
N SER A 114 -17.60 -16.99 2.07
CA SER A 114 -16.37 -17.57 2.62
C SER A 114 -15.44 -18.16 1.56
N GLU A 115 -15.98 -18.75 0.48
CA GLU A 115 -15.16 -19.30 -0.60
C GLU A 115 -14.47 -18.21 -1.41
N THR A 116 -15.20 -17.16 -1.80
CA THR A 116 -14.62 -16.01 -2.51
C THR A 116 -13.71 -15.20 -1.59
N ASN A 117 -14.08 -14.98 -0.32
CA ASN A 117 -13.18 -14.35 0.65
C ASN A 117 -11.95 -15.22 0.92
N LYS A 118 -12.01 -16.56 0.85
CA LYS A 118 -10.84 -17.43 1.01
C LYS A 118 -9.83 -17.18 -0.11
N GLN A 119 -10.27 -17.16 -1.37
CA GLN A 119 -9.37 -16.94 -2.51
C GLN A 119 -8.75 -15.53 -2.51
N ILE A 120 -9.54 -14.50 -2.16
CA ILE A 120 -9.03 -13.13 -2.03
C ILE A 120 -8.10 -13.01 -0.83
N LYS A 121 -8.43 -13.64 0.30
CA LYS A 121 -7.58 -13.66 1.51
C LYS A 121 -6.27 -14.40 1.26
N GLU A 122 -6.27 -15.47 0.48
CA GLU A 122 -5.05 -16.18 0.08
C GLU A 122 -4.18 -15.31 -0.81
N SER A 123 -4.76 -14.64 -1.82
CA SER A 123 -4.03 -13.73 -2.70
C SER A 123 -3.47 -12.50 -1.96
N ALA A 124 -4.26 -11.89 -1.08
CA ALA A 124 -3.84 -10.76 -0.26
C ALA A 124 -2.79 -11.16 0.81
N SER A 125 -2.92 -12.36 1.38
CA SER A 125 -1.94 -12.92 2.33
C SER A 125 -0.58 -13.11 1.67
N LEU A 126 -0.55 -13.59 0.43
CA LEU A 126 0.68 -13.71 -0.35
C LEU A 126 1.28 -12.33 -0.65
N GLY A 127 0.48 -11.37 -1.12
CA GLY A 127 0.94 -10.00 -1.39
C GLY A 127 1.49 -9.30 -0.14
N PHE A 128 0.81 -9.43 0.99
CA PHE A 128 1.26 -8.86 2.27
C PHE A 128 2.54 -9.52 2.79
N LYS A 129 2.68 -10.84 2.64
CA LYS A 129 3.94 -11.56 2.95
C LYS A 129 5.10 -11.04 2.10
N ILE A 130 4.89 -10.81 0.81
CA ILE A 130 5.91 -10.25 -0.09
C ILE A 130 6.28 -8.83 0.35
N LEU A 131 5.30 -7.99 0.70
CA LEU A 131 5.56 -6.63 1.19
C LEU A 131 6.36 -6.61 2.49
N ILE A 132 6.01 -7.46 3.47
CA ILE A 132 6.79 -7.62 4.70
C ILE A 132 8.21 -8.10 4.39
N LEU A 133 8.35 -9.07 3.49
CA LEU A 133 9.66 -9.60 3.11
C LEU A 133 10.53 -8.50 2.48
N MET A 134 9.96 -7.68 1.59
CA MET A 134 10.64 -6.51 1.02
C MET A 134 11.07 -5.51 2.10
N ALA A 135 10.16 -5.15 3.01
CA ALA A 135 10.48 -4.22 4.10
C ALA A 135 11.58 -4.76 5.03
N SER A 136 11.56 -6.07 5.35
CA SER A 136 12.58 -6.73 6.16
C SER A 136 13.96 -6.70 5.50
N ILE A 137 14.04 -6.93 4.19
CA ILE A 137 15.32 -6.84 3.46
C ILE A 137 15.92 -5.44 3.59
N ILE A 138 15.09 -4.40 3.40
CA ILE A 138 15.53 -2.99 3.53
C ILE A 138 16.03 -2.72 4.95
N LEU A 139 15.31 -3.21 5.97
CA LEU A 139 15.69 -3.05 7.37
C LEU A 139 17.03 -3.74 7.68
N ILE A 140 17.27 -4.94 7.13
CA ILE A 140 18.54 -5.66 7.29
C ILE A 140 19.68 -4.89 6.63
N ILE A 141 19.50 -4.41 5.39
CA ILE A 141 20.51 -3.62 4.69
C ILE A 141 20.85 -2.35 5.48
N PHE A 142 19.84 -1.68 6.03
CA PHE A 142 20.02 -0.51 6.86
C PHE A 142 20.83 -0.81 8.14
N LEU A 143 20.48 -1.87 8.87
CA LEU A 143 21.22 -2.29 10.06
C LEU A 143 22.68 -2.66 9.74
N LEU A 144 22.91 -3.32 8.60
CA LEU A 144 24.26 -3.65 8.14
C LEU A 144 25.07 -2.39 7.82
N GLN A 145 24.48 -1.42 7.10
CA GLN A 145 25.15 -0.15 6.82
C GLN A 145 25.53 0.58 8.11
N GLU A 146 24.62 0.63 9.08
CA GLU A 146 24.89 1.37 10.32
C GLU A 146 25.86 0.63 11.25
N PHE A 147 25.84 -0.70 11.26
CA PHE A 147 26.82 -1.51 11.96
C PHE A 147 28.23 -1.35 11.37
N VAL A 148 28.35 -1.31 10.03
CA VAL A 148 29.64 -1.06 9.35
C VAL A 148 30.16 0.33 9.67
N LYS A 149 29.29 1.35 9.67
CA LYS A 149 29.68 2.72 10.06
C LYS A 149 30.08 2.85 11.53
N PHE A 150 29.45 2.09 12.42
CA PHE A 150 29.77 2.10 13.86
C PHE A 150 31.10 1.39 14.16
N THR A 151 31.51 0.43 13.33
CA THR A 151 32.76 -0.34 13.46
C THR A 151 33.96 0.32 12.77
N SER A 152 33.73 1.27 11.86
CA SER A 152 34.78 2.04 11.17
C SER A 152 35.11 3.35 11.87
#